data_AF-A0A4U9F5F1-F1
#
_entry.id   AF-A0A4U9F5F1-F1
#
_cell.length_a   1.000
_cell.length_b   1.000
_cell.length_c   1.000
_cell.angle_alpha   90.00
_cell.angle_beta   90.00
_cell.angle_gamma   90.00
#
_symmetry.space_group_name_H-M   'P 1'
#
loop_
_entity.id
_entity.type
_entity.pdbx_description
1 polymer ?
#
loop_
_entity_poly.entity_id
_entity_poly.type
_entity_poly.pdbx_seq_one_letter_code
_entity_poly.pdbx_strand_id
1 'polypeptide(L)'
;MQYLTIQTQILTPVTWGWWLTTKRLPRHRRKKKLCKFKTTTNKASDILYGSSPFTRYHLLQDDKMKVLSLNFLTCAAKACKSSKDSYPLHPKDAELVQDDIELNPDMIINVLPRLDWEALRTTASELGFPQLPEQAPTAVELKGDDKTLRDLHHLLLETQMSEGKLVCGSCGHEYAVKEGIANFLLPSHLV
;
A
#
# COMPACT_ATOMS: atom_id res chain seq x y z
N MET A 1 -25.79 46.65 -52.34
CA MET A 1 -25.84 45.28 -52.90
C MET A 1 -25.57 44.33 -51.75
N GLN A 2 -26.58 43.77 -51.06
CA GLN A 2 -27.36 42.56 -51.44
C GLN A 2 -26.46 41.31 -51.47
N TYR A 3 -26.67 40.18 -50.78
CA TYR A 3 -27.68 39.68 -49.84
C TYR A 3 -27.07 38.54 -49.00
N LEU A 4 -27.62 38.31 -47.80
CA LEU A 4 -27.53 37.07 -47.02
C LEU A 4 -28.31 35.94 -47.71
N THR A 5 -27.86 34.69 -47.57
CA THR A 5 -28.72 33.51 -47.76
C THR A 5 -28.53 32.48 -46.66
N ILE A 6 -29.68 32.17 -46.05
CA ILE A 6 -30.01 31.22 -45.00
C ILE A 6 -30.67 30.01 -45.68
N GLN A 7 -30.45 28.79 -45.17
CA GLN A 7 -31.46 27.72 -45.14
C GLN A 7 -31.23 26.89 -43.84
N THR A 8 -32.00 27.05 -42.75
CA THR A 8 -33.32 26.44 -42.40
C THR A 8 -33.35 24.92 -42.52
N GLN A 9 -33.25 24.20 -41.38
CA GLN A 9 -34.35 23.56 -40.61
C GLN A 9 -34.94 22.32 -41.33
N ILE A 10 -35.16 21.20 -40.63
CA ILE A 10 -36.50 20.84 -40.15
C ILE A 10 -36.39 19.83 -38.99
N LEU A 11 -37.14 20.14 -37.94
CA LEU A 11 -37.54 19.33 -36.79
C LEU A 11 -38.58 18.27 -37.17
N THR A 12 -38.80 17.28 -36.29
CA THR A 12 -40.10 16.67 -35.85
C THR A 12 -39.92 15.15 -35.56
N PRO A 13 -40.90 14.44 -34.96
CA PRO A 13 -41.28 14.54 -33.55
C PRO A 13 -41.47 13.16 -32.85
N VAL A 14 -41.44 13.20 -31.51
CA VAL A 14 -42.32 12.50 -30.54
C VAL A 14 -43.15 11.28 -31.02
N THR A 15 -43.03 10.10 -30.36
CA THR A 15 -44.06 9.52 -29.45
C THR A 15 -43.94 7.99 -29.21
N TRP A 16 -44.02 7.59 -27.92
CA TRP A 16 -44.73 6.44 -27.27
C TRP A 16 -44.59 5.01 -27.88
N GLY A 17 -44.43 3.89 -27.16
CA GLY A 17 -44.38 3.56 -25.74
C GLY A 17 -44.50 2.02 -25.56
N TRP A 18 -43.87 1.52 -24.50
CA TRP A 18 -44.28 0.43 -23.59
C TRP A 18 -44.60 -1.02 -24.05
N TRP A 19 -44.12 -1.93 -23.17
CA TRP A 19 -44.50 -3.33 -22.88
C TRP A 19 -43.87 -4.46 -23.69
N LEU A 20 -42.89 -5.14 -23.08
CA LEU A 20 -43.15 -6.44 -22.42
C LEU A 20 -41.98 -6.88 -21.54
N THR A 21 -42.26 -6.87 -20.25
CA THR A 21 -41.56 -7.51 -19.14
C THR A 21 -41.44 -9.02 -19.30
N THR A 22 -40.26 -9.59 -19.03
CA THR A 22 -40.14 -10.94 -18.48
C THR A 22 -39.36 -10.90 -17.17
N LYS A 23 -40.11 -11.13 -16.09
CA LYS A 23 -39.66 -11.22 -14.70
C LYS A 23 -38.83 -12.49 -14.51
N ARG A 24 -37.64 -12.37 -13.91
CA ARG A 24 -36.96 -13.50 -13.23
C ARG A 24 -37.12 -13.32 -11.73
N LEU A 25 -37.71 -14.32 -11.08
CA LEU A 25 -38.16 -14.34 -9.69
C LEU A 25 -37.01 -14.34 -8.66
N PRO A 26 -37.25 -13.81 -7.44
CA PRO A 26 -36.24 -13.68 -6.39
C PRO A 26 -36.15 -14.91 -5.47
N ARG A 27 -34.92 -15.23 -4.99
CA ARG A 27 -34.68 -16.25 -3.96
C ARG A 27 -34.89 -15.66 -2.56
N HIS A 28 -35.68 -16.39 -1.77
CA HIS A 28 -36.21 -16.04 -0.46
C HIS A 28 -35.18 -15.69 0.64
N ARG A 29 -35.53 -14.62 1.40
CA ARG A 29 -35.12 -14.39 2.80
C ARG A 29 -35.58 -15.55 3.70
N ARG A 30 -34.68 -16.12 4.51
CA ARG A 30 -35.04 -16.81 5.76
C ARG A 30 -34.77 -15.88 6.94
N LYS A 31 -35.85 -15.45 7.61
CA LYS A 31 -35.82 -14.81 8.93
C LYS A 31 -35.46 -15.85 9.99
N LYS A 32 -34.48 -15.58 10.85
CA LYS A 32 -34.40 -16.19 12.18
C LYS A 32 -34.03 -15.14 13.23
N LYS A 33 -35.08 -14.75 13.95
CA LYS A 33 -35.16 -14.40 15.38
C LYS A 33 -34.09 -13.45 15.97
N LEU A 34 -34.54 -12.20 16.13
CA LEU A 34 -34.10 -11.28 17.18
C LEU A 34 -34.30 -11.94 18.54
N CYS A 35 -33.23 -12.24 19.27
CA CYS A 35 -33.30 -12.58 20.69
C CYS A 35 -32.84 -11.35 21.48
N LYS A 36 -33.79 -10.59 22.03
CA LYS A 36 -33.51 -9.63 23.10
C LYS A 36 -33.30 -10.45 24.37
N PHE A 37 -32.13 -10.34 25.01
CA PHE A 37 -31.96 -10.77 26.38
C PHE A 37 -31.48 -9.61 27.24
N LYS A 38 -32.15 -9.47 28.38
CA LYS A 38 -32.13 -8.33 29.29
C LYS A 38 -30.79 -8.22 30.01
N THR A 39 -30.42 -6.98 30.30
CA THR A 39 -29.43 -6.60 31.30
C THR A 39 -29.88 -7.06 32.69
N THR A 40 -29.02 -7.80 33.38
CA THR A 40 -28.97 -7.83 34.86
C THR A 40 -27.55 -8.13 35.31
N THR A 41 -27.06 -7.24 36.15
CA THR A 41 -25.88 -7.33 37.01
C THR A 41 -25.82 -8.63 37.79
N ASN A 42 -24.63 -9.26 37.91
CA ASN A 42 -23.98 -9.52 39.20
C ASN A 42 -22.60 -10.19 39.07
N LYS A 43 -21.82 -9.92 40.11
CA LYS A 43 -20.40 -10.18 40.39
C LYS A 43 -19.93 -11.63 40.18
N ALA A 44 -18.70 -11.70 39.67
CA ALA A 44 -17.55 -12.49 40.12
C ALA A 44 -17.74 -13.93 40.63
N SER A 45 -17.13 -14.86 39.92
CA SER A 45 -16.37 -15.95 40.55
C SER A 45 -15.33 -16.47 39.55
N ASP A 46 -14.08 -16.40 40.00
CA ASP A 46 -12.87 -16.85 39.34
C ASP A 46 -12.95 -18.29 38.85
N ILE A 47 -12.57 -18.52 37.59
CA ILE A 47 -11.91 -19.75 37.17
C ILE A 47 -10.69 -19.33 36.35
N LEU A 48 -9.55 -19.41 37.03
CA LEU A 48 -8.21 -19.36 36.47
C LEU A 48 -7.99 -20.60 35.59
N TYR A 49 -7.96 -20.40 34.27
CA TYR A 49 -7.26 -21.26 33.30
C TYR A 49 -6.44 -20.28 32.46
N GLY A 50 -5.14 -20.15 32.64
CA GLY A 50 -4.20 -21.19 32.23
C GLY A 50 -3.58 -20.76 30.90
N SER A 51 -2.64 -19.82 30.97
CA SER A 51 -1.46 -19.69 30.09
C SER A 51 -1.56 -20.23 28.66
N SER A 52 -1.91 -19.34 27.73
CA SER A 52 -1.25 -19.28 26.41
C SER A 52 -1.15 -17.80 26.00
N PRO A 53 0.05 -17.24 25.73
CA PRO A 53 0.17 -15.85 25.28
C PRO A 53 -0.20 -15.64 23.80
N PHE A 54 -0.77 -16.64 23.11
CA PHE A 54 -0.81 -16.63 21.64
C PHE A 54 -2.04 -15.99 21.00
N THR A 55 -2.95 -15.36 21.76
CA THR A 55 -4.16 -14.72 21.23
C THR A 55 -4.10 -13.18 21.20
N ARG A 56 -2.94 -12.61 20.86
CA ARG A 56 -2.79 -11.18 20.54
C ARG A 56 -2.07 -10.92 19.20
N TYR A 57 -2.30 -11.76 18.20
CA TYR A 57 -1.81 -11.54 16.82
C TYR A 57 -2.94 -11.20 15.83
N HIS A 58 -4.01 -10.55 16.30
CA HIS A 58 -5.13 -10.12 15.43
C HIS A 58 -5.09 -8.63 15.07
N LEU A 59 -3.92 -7.97 15.18
CA LEU A 59 -3.75 -6.55 14.86
C LEU A 59 -2.47 -6.22 14.07
N LEU A 60 -1.86 -7.18 13.37
CA LEU A 60 -0.78 -6.89 12.42
C LEU A 60 -0.96 -7.74 11.16
N GLN A 61 -2.15 -7.65 10.58
CA GLN A 61 -2.47 -8.31 9.31
C GLN A 61 -2.49 -7.28 8.17
N ASP A 62 -1.50 -6.38 8.20
CA ASP A 62 -1.06 -5.68 7.01
C ASP A 62 0.25 -6.35 6.60
N ASP A 63 0.14 -7.47 5.89
CA ASP A 63 1.26 -8.17 5.24
C ASP A 63 1.86 -7.35 4.08
N LYS A 64 1.61 -6.04 4.07
CA LYS A 64 2.02 -5.15 3.00
C LYS A 64 3.44 -4.67 3.22
N MET A 65 4.17 -4.61 2.11
CA MET A 65 5.56 -4.23 2.08
C MET A 65 5.71 -2.72 2.26
N LYS A 66 6.34 -2.31 3.36
CA LYS A 66 6.67 -0.91 3.63
C LYS A 66 7.74 -0.40 2.68
N VAL A 67 7.70 0.90 2.37
CA VAL A 67 8.78 1.55 1.59
C VAL A 67 10.13 1.42 2.31
N LEU A 68 10.14 1.45 3.65
CA LEU A 68 11.35 1.16 4.44
C LEU A 68 12.01 -0.17 4.05
N SER A 69 11.23 -1.20 3.74
CA SER A 69 11.76 -2.52 3.37
C SER A 69 12.52 -2.50 2.05
N LEU A 70 12.14 -1.63 1.10
CA LEU A 70 12.85 -1.49 -0.18
C LEU A 70 14.32 -1.11 0.02
N ASN A 71 14.62 -0.35 1.08
CA ASN A 71 15.97 0.06 1.41
C ASN A 71 16.87 -1.08 1.92
N PHE A 72 16.33 -2.26 2.22
CA PHE A 72 17.12 -3.40 2.69
C PHE A 72 17.08 -4.61 1.75
N LEU A 73 16.31 -4.52 0.66
CA LEU A 73 16.12 -5.63 -0.26
C LEU A 73 17.07 -5.53 -1.45
N THR A 74 17.76 -6.63 -1.70
CA THR A 74 18.67 -6.80 -2.83
C THR A 74 18.19 -7.93 -3.73
N CYS A 75 18.72 -7.99 -4.95
CA CYS A 75 18.41 -9.10 -5.85
C CYS A 75 18.87 -10.44 -5.24
N ALA A 76 17.96 -11.42 -5.22
CA ALA A 76 18.23 -12.76 -4.69
C ALA A 76 19.09 -13.63 -5.63
N ALA A 77 19.26 -13.23 -6.89
CA ALA A 77 19.97 -14.03 -7.88
C ALA A 77 21.46 -14.16 -7.52
N LYS A 78 22.01 -15.37 -7.60
CA LYS A 78 23.38 -15.65 -7.15
C LYS A 78 24.43 -14.87 -7.92
N ALA A 79 24.21 -14.65 -9.22
CA ALA A 79 25.08 -13.84 -10.06
C ALA A 79 25.13 -12.36 -9.64
N CYS A 80 24.09 -11.86 -8.97
CA CYS A 80 23.99 -10.46 -8.57
C CYS A 80 24.65 -10.16 -7.22
N LYS A 81 24.99 -11.17 -6.41
CA LYS A 81 25.58 -10.98 -5.07
C LYS A 81 26.89 -10.18 -5.07
N SER A 82 27.66 -10.24 -6.16
CA SER A 82 28.91 -9.49 -6.33
C SER A 82 28.72 -8.16 -7.06
N SER A 83 27.54 -7.90 -7.62
CA SER A 83 27.27 -6.68 -8.37
C SER A 83 26.71 -5.61 -7.44
N LYS A 84 27.24 -4.38 -7.55
CA LYS A 84 26.73 -3.21 -6.83
C LYS A 84 25.36 -2.77 -7.35
N ASP A 85 25.10 -2.99 -8.64
CA ASP A 85 23.84 -2.63 -9.32
C ASP A 85 22.68 -3.58 -8.96
N SER A 86 22.92 -4.54 -8.05
CA SER A 86 21.89 -5.43 -7.51
C SER A 86 21.03 -4.77 -6.41
N TYR A 87 21.45 -3.57 -5.97
CA TYR A 87 20.80 -2.74 -4.98
C TYR A 87 20.92 -1.25 -5.36
N PRO A 88 19.86 -0.45 -5.23
CA PRO A 88 18.49 -0.83 -4.87
C PRO A 88 17.75 -1.59 -5.98
N LEU A 89 16.62 -2.21 -5.62
CA LEU A 89 15.66 -2.71 -6.59
C LEU A 89 14.72 -1.56 -7.01
N HIS A 90 14.42 -1.46 -8.31
CA HIS A 90 13.66 -0.36 -8.87
C HIS A 90 12.17 -0.68 -8.94
N PRO A 91 11.29 -0.05 -8.15
CA PRO A 91 9.85 -0.21 -8.28
C PRO A 91 9.33 0.33 -9.62
N LYS A 92 8.46 -0.46 -10.25
CA LYS A 92 7.71 -0.11 -11.47
C LYS A 92 6.25 -0.48 -11.30
N ASP A 93 5.37 0.33 -11.88
CA ASP A 93 3.92 0.16 -11.85
C ASP A 93 3.41 -0.05 -10.41
N ALA A 94 3.98 0.70 -9.46
CA ALA A 94 3.71 0.51 -8.03
C ALA A 94 2.41 1.23 -7.61
N GLU A 95 1.49 0.47 -7.01
CA GLU A 95 0.30 0.98 -6.35
C GLU A 95 0.57 1.12 -4.85
N LEU A 96 0.54 2.36 -4.36
CA LEU A 96 0.84 2.67 -2.97
C LEU A 96 -0.43 2.82 -2.13
N VAL A 97 -0.35 2.33 -0.89
CA VAL A 97 -1.36 2.49 0.16
C VAL A 97 -0.69 3.17 1.35
N GLN A 98 -1.42 4.06 2.01
CA GLN A 98 -0.98 4.72 3.23
C GLN A 98 -1.85 4.27 4.39
N ASP A 99 -1.20 3.89 5.48
CA ASP A 99 -1.87 3.52 6.73
C ASP A 99 -1.45 4.50 7.84
N ASP A 100 -2.40 4.93 8.66
CA ASP A 100 -2.14 5.84 9.78
C ASP A 100 -1.40 5.09 10.91
N ILE A 101 -0.16 5.46 11.17
CA ILE A 101 0.67 4.87 12.22
C ILE A 101 1.07 5.95 13.22
N GLU A 102 1.08 5.62 14.51
CA GLU A 102 1.56 6.56 15.52
C GLU A 102 3.03 6.94 15.28
N LEU A 103 3.31 8.24 15.36
CA LEU A 103 4.65 8.78 15.17
C LEU A 103 5.58 8.30 16.28
N ASN A 104 6.59 7.51 15.92
CA ASN A 104 7.66 7.11 16.83
C ASN A 104 8.98 7.77 16.42
N PRO A 105 9.37 8.90 17.05
CA PRO A 105 10.58 9.63 16.67
C PRO A 105 11.85 8.80 16.92
N ASP A 106 11.89 8.00 18.00
CA ASP A 106 13.05 7.16 18.33
C ASP A 106 13.28 6.09 17.26
N MET A 107 12.21 5.55 16.67
CA MET A 107 12.33 4.56 15.59
C MET A 107 13.04 5.16 14.37
N ILE A 108 12.65 6.36 13.94
CA ILE A 108 13.26 7.04 12.79
C ILE A 108 14.73 7.34 13.06
N ILE A 109 15.04 7.89 14.25
CA ILE A 109 16.41 8.24 14.64
C ILE A 109 17.32 6.99 14.68
N ASN A 110 16.82 5.86 15.17
CA ASN A 110 17.59 4.62 15.28
C ASN A 110 17.77 3.91 13.93
N VAL A 111 16.82 4.06 13.01
CA VAL A 111 16.87 3.44 11.68
C VAL A 111 17.75 4.24 10.72
N LEU A 112 17.76 5.57 10.84
CA LEU A 112 18.52 6.49 9.99
C LEU A 112 19.98 6.07 9.70
N PRO A 113 20.82 5.69 10.68
CA PRO A 113 22.21 5.29 10.40
C PRO A 113 22.33 3.97 9.62
N ARG A 114 21.25 3.21 9.47
CA ARG A 114 21.22 1.95 8.71
C ARG A 114 20.67 2.14 7.30
N LEU A 115 20.09 3.30 7.00
CA LEU A 115 19.51 3.58 5.70
C LEU A 115 20.61 3.96 4.70
N ASP A 116 20.51 3.40 3.50
CA ASP A 116 21.19 3.97 2.35
C ASP A 116 20.34 5.13 1.81
N TRP A 117 20.81 6.35 2.06
CA TRP A 117 20.08 7.57 1.69
C TRP A 117 20.01 7.77 0.17
N GLU A 118 21.05 7.40 -0.57
CA GLU A 118 21.09 7.53 -2.02
C GLU A 118 20.10 6.57 -2.69
N ALA A 119 20.05 5.34 -2.19
CA ALA A 119 19.09 4.34 -2.63
C ALA A 119 17.64 4.76 -2.31
N LEU A 120 17.39 5.32 -1.12
CA LEU A 120 16.08 5.83 -0.73
C LEU A 120 15.63 6.98 -1.64
N ARG A 121 16.52 7.94 -1.94
CA ARG A 121 16.24 9.05 -2.87
C ARG A 121 15.83 8.55 -4.25
N THR A 122 16.55 7.55 -4.76
CA THR A 122 16.26 6.93 -6.07
C THR A 122 14.89 6.27 -6.06
N THR A 123 14.64 5.41 -5.06
CA THR A 123 13.36 4.70 -4.91
C THR A 123 12.19 5.67 -4.72
N ALA A 124 12.36 6.72 -3.91
CA ALA A 124 11.34 7.73 -3.68
C ALA A 124 10.99 8.50 -4.96
N SER A 125 12.00 8.84 -5.77
CA SER A 125 11.79 9.48 -7.07
C SER A 125 11.04 8.59 -8.05
N GLU A 126 11.31 7.28 -8.05
CA GLU A 126 10.63 6.31 -8.91
C GLU A 126 9.17 6.07 -8.50
N LEU A 127 8.89 6.15 -7.20
CA LEU A 127 7.55 6.08 -6.64
C LEU A 127 6.74 7.39 -6.80
N GLY A 128 7.35 8.47 -7.30
CA GLY A 128 6.69 9.75 -7.55
C GLY A 128 6.61 10.69 -6.35
N PHE A 129 7.42 10.47 -5.31
CA PHE A 129 7.52 11.38 -4.17
C PHE A 129 8.39 12.61 -4.52
N PRO A 130 8.20 13.75 -3.80
CA PRO A 130 9.08 14.91 -3.97
C PRO A 130 10.53 14.54 -3.66
N GLN A 131 11.45 15.26 -4.32
CA GLN A 131 12.87 15.00 -4.16
C GLN A 131 13.32 15.29 -2.72
N LEU A 132 13.80 14.25 -2.05
CA LEU A 132 14.41 14.33 -0.73
C LEU A 132 15.73 15.12 -0.77
N PRO A 133 16.15 15.73 0.36
CA PRO A 133 17.38 16.50 0.42
C PRO A 133 18.61 15.67 0.06
N GLU A 134 19.67 16.33 -0.43
CA GLU A 134 20.84 15.62 -0.95
C GLU A 134 21.57 14.80 0.10
N GLN A 135 21.66 15.34 1.32
CA GLN A 135 22.29 14.70 2.46
C GLN A 135 21.22 14.24 3.44
N ALA A 136 21.47 13.09 4.08
CA ALA A 136 20.63 12.62 5.16
C ALA A 136 20.70 13.61 6.33
N PRO A 137 19.56 13.99 6.93
CA PRO A 137 19.55 14.84 8.11
C PRO A 137 20.29 14.13 9.26
N THR A 138 20.91 14.88 10.17
CA THR A 138 21.53 14.32 11.36
C THR A 138 20.49 14.05 12.45
N ALA A 139 20.80 13.15 13.38
CA ALA A 139 19.90 12.84 14.51
C ALA A 139 19.61 14.06 15.40
N VAL A 140 20.48 15.08 15.41
CA VAL A 140 20.28 16.31 16.16
C VAL A 140 19.29 17.22 15.44
N GLU A 141 19.43 17.36 14.13
CA GLU A 141 18.51 18.14 13.29
C GLU A 141 17.09 17.55 13.32
N LEU A 142 16.96 16.24 13.24
CA LEU A 142 15.67 15.54 13.32
C LEU A 142 14.92 15.74 14.63
N LYS A 143 15.63 15.95 15.74
CA LYS A 143 15.01 16.25 17.05
C LYS A 143 14.54 17.70 17.16
N GLY A 144 15.11 18.60 16.37
CA GLY A 144 14.74 20.02 16.34
C GLY A 144 13.69 20.35 15.28
N ASP A 145 13.50 19.47 14.29
CA ASP A 145 12.60 19.67 13.17
C ASP A 145 11.54 18.56 13.07
N ASP A 146 10.44 18.79 13.77
CA ASP A 146 9.28 17.89 13.78
C ASP A 146 8.66 17.67 12.39
N LYS A 147 8.85 18.60 11.45
CA LYS A 147 8.26 18.50 10.11
C LYS A 147 8.98 17.43 9.29
N THR A 148 10.31 17.51 9.20
CA THR A 148 11.10 16.51 8.48
C THR A 148 10.99 15.12 9.12
N LEU A 149 10.87 15.06 10.45
CA LEU A 149 10.64 13.82 11.16
C LEU A 149 9.29 13.17 10.80
N ARG A 150 8.21 13.97 10.69
CA ARG A 150 6.91 13.49 10.22
C ARG A 150 6.95 13.06 8.77
N ASP A 151 7.55 13.87 7.89
CA ASP A 151 7.66 13.56 6.46
C ASP A 151 8.40 12.22 6.24
N LEU A 152 9.47 11.96 6.99
CA LEU A 152 10.18 10.69 6.96
C LEU A 152 9.35 9.52 7.50
N HIS A 153 8.59 9.73 8.58
CA HIS A 153 7.71 8.71 9.12
C HIS A 153 6.60 8.34 8.12
N HIS A 154 5.94 9.33 7.50
CA HIS A 154 4.96 9.15 6.44
C HIS A 154 5.53 8.33 5.27
N LEU A 155 6.75 8.68 4.83
CA LEU A 155 7.39 7.96 3.72
C LEU A 155 7.81 6.53 4.10
N LEU A 156 8.46 6.33 5.25
CA LEU A 156 9.09 5.05 5.57
C LEU A 156 8.13 4.05 6.18
N LEU A 157 7.22 4.49 7.05
CA LEU A 157 6.43 3.62 7.91
C LEU A 157 4.98 3.50 7.49
N GLU A 158 4.36 4.61 7.07
CA GLU A 158 2.96 4.67 6.67
C GLU A 158 2.76 4.24 5.21
N THR A 159 3.70 4.62 4.33
CA THR A 159 3.63 4.28 2.91
C THR A 159 4.04 2.83 2.66
N GLN A 160 3.16 2.11 1.96
CA GLN A 160 3.28 0.69 1.67
C GLN A 160 2.96 0.44 0.20
N MET A 161 3.62 -0.53 -0.40
CA MET A 161 3.34 -0.98 -1.76
C MET A 161 2.37 -2.16 -1.71
N SER A 162 1.23 -2.02 -2.39
CA SER A 162 0.17 -3.04 -2.46
C SER A 162 0.30 -3.92 -3.69
N GLU A 163 0.51 -3.32 -4.86
CA GLU A 163 0.79 -4.03 -6.11
C GLU A 163 1.96 -3.36 -6.82
N GLY A 164 2.67 -4.11 -7.66
CA GLY A 164 3.73 -3.56 -8.48
C GLY A 164 4.79 -4.59 -8.85
N LYS A 165 5.93 -4.11 -9.34
CA LYS A 165 7.08 -4.94 -9.69
C LYS A 165 8.37 -4.28 -9.22
N LEU A 166 9.34 -5.08 -8.80
CA LEU A 166 10.68 -4.64 -8.45
C LEU A 166 11.66 -5.18 -9.49
N VAL A 167 12.38 -4.31 -10.18
CA VAL A 167 13.32 -4.69 -11.23
C VAL A 167 14.75 -4.55 -10.73
N CYS A 168 15.55 -5.59 -10.90
CA CYS A 168 16.99 -5.55 -10.60
C CYS A 168 17.75 -4.77 -11.68
N GLY A 169 18.59 -3.82 -11.28
CA GLY A 169 19.46 -3.05 -12.20
C GLY A 169 20.59 -3.87 -12.83
N SER A 170 21.02 -4.96 -12.17
CA SER A 170 22.11 -5.83 -12.65
C SER A 170 21.65 -6.91 -13.64
N CYS A 171 20.65 -7.73 -13.28
CA CYS A 171 20.20 -8.86 -14.10
C CYS A 171 18.90 -8.62 -14.87
N GLY A 172 18.19 -7.52 -14.60
CA GLY A 172 16.90 -7.23 -15.21
C GLY A 172 15.75 -8.13 -14.76
N HIS A 173 15.96 -8.98 -13.74
CA HIS A 173 14.88 -9.84 -13.23
C HIS A 173 13.80 -9.00 -12.53
N GLU A 174 12.54 -9.34 -12.80
CA GLU A 174 11.37 -8.67 -12.25
C GLU A 174 10.75 -9.51 -11.14
N TYR A 175 10.69 -8.96 -9.93
CA TYR A 175 9.99 -9.54 -8.79
C TYR A 175 8.58 -8.93 -8.72
N ALA A 176 7.55 -9.76 -8.85
CA ALA A 176 6.16 -9.29 -8.73
C ALA A 176 5.78 -9.08 -7.26
N VAL A 177 5.09 -7.99 -6.98
CA VAL A 177 4.48 -7.68 -5.68
C VAL A 177 2.97 -7.73 -5.83
N LYS A 178 2.31 -8.55 -5.00
CA LYS A 178 0.86 -8.74 -5.00
C LYS A 178 0.35 -8.78 -3.57
N GLU A 179 -0.72 -8.06 -3.29
CA GLU A 179 -1.30 -7.95 -1.94
C GLU A 179 -0.25 -7.51 -0.90
N GLY A 180 0.73 -6.74 -1.36
CA GLY A 180 1.87 -6.24 -0.61
C GLY A 180 2.94 -7.27 -0.24
N ILE A 181 2.88 -8.48 -0.79
CA ILE A 181 3.90 -9.52 -0.63
C ILE A 181 4.74 -9.60 -1.90
N ALA A 182 6.05 -9.35 -1.77
CA ALA A 182 7.01 -9.48 -2.86
C ALA A 182 7.44 -10.94 -3.04
N ASN A 183 7.32 -11.46 -4.26
CA ASN A 183 7.74 -12.82 -4.60
C ASN A 183 9.21 -12.84 -5.04
N PHE A 184 10.08 -13.36 -4.17
CA PHE A 184 11.52 -13.55 -4.44
C PHE A 184 11.88 -14.99 -4.85
N LEU A 185 10.90 -15.82 -5.24
CA LEU A 185 11.16 -17.17 -5.71
C LEU A 185 11.80 -17.13 -7.10
N LEU A 186 13.04 -17.58 -7.16
CA LEU A 186 13.79 -17.69 -8.40
C LEU A 186 13.61 -19.08 -9.03
N PRO A 187 13.59 -19.18 -10.36
CA PRO A 187 13.68 -20.46 -11.04
C PRO A 187 15.05 -21.10 -10.79
N SER A 188 15.13 -22.43 -10.86
CA SER A 188 16.31 -23.22 -10.47
C SER A 188 17.62 -22.85 -11.19
N HIS A 189 17.54 -22.18 -12.34
CA HIS A 189 18.70 -21.77 -13.12
C HIS A 189 19.31 -20.41 -12.71
N LEU A 190 18.67 -19.66 -11.79
CA LEU A 190 19.15 -18.33 -11.31
C LEU A 190 19.60 -18.33 -9.83
N VAL A 191 19.51 -19.49 -9.16
CA VAL A 191 19.82 -19.69 -7.72
C VAL A 191 21.28 -20.08 -7.50
#